data_AF-A0A4R1GA59-F1
#
_entry.id   AF-A0A4R1GA59-F1
#
_cell.length_a   1.000
_cell.length_b   1.000
_cell.length_c   1.000
_cell.angle_alpha   90.00
_cell.angle_beta   90.00
_cell.angle_gamma   90.00
#
_symmetry.space_group_name_H-M   'P 1'
#
loop_
_entity.id
_entity.type
_entity.pdbx_description
1 polymer ?
#
loop_
_entity_poly.entity_id
_entity_poly.type
_entity_poly.pdbx_seq_one_letter_code
_entity_poly.pdbx_strand_id
1 'polypeptide(L)'
;MKKLLFLILFTLLPLTSNALTEEKAREFLNYLKEGNFCSKEFYSSFKATELKEPALFLFVDSCFSSGKYEPILEFPEVPQNPYVAFEKAVALKRVGRKKESLEIFRKIFSTTNELDEDILIENLGNWNSFFTPSILRKKVLRALSERDFETAHIYLYYLEGDPYYTYLRGILLLKQGKRREAKELLESSSVPKKFVYLTYLSKDPMEKLYYFKRALRAPIPERDKRGLTVYLLDKFLYSYPEYLERVLSLIKGRYPDLFTDYHIKRNVLSGRYREALKELSKLKGEKYDAWKVAISAKYFGKYLPFNYKRVSFYTLLLNPKDLKGFIGQETESENIEDSGIRLLYDEKRCDVISLMDGRSPDVAVAHYLCGIYSRALKEAARFKRQFRERPLLLKVLYPAPPLFKEDLVSLSLTRQESLFNERALSRSGAMGLMQIMPFTGKYIAEKLGVSDFEIPDLFNPEVNYRFGSYYIGELLKSFKLFPIAAAAYNAGPTRIKRALKKFGPVRTPYDLVIFVDFYIPFEETRNYVKRVMVNYYFYSKLYGKGDEWRIFSPTWQKKVTARTPLTLTGEF
;
A
#
# COMPACT_ATOMS: atom_id res chain seq x y z
N MET A 1 30.22 24.99 -31.93
CA MET A 1 29.50 23.91 -32.66
C MET A 1 29.77 22.48 -32.17
N LYS A 2 30.89 22.13 -31.51
CA LYS A 2 31.09 20.75 -30.98
C LYS A 2 30.50 20.46 -29.58
N LYS A 3 29.95 21.45 -28.87
CA LYS A 3 29.26 21.27 -27.56
C LYS A 3 27.74 21.21 -27.64
N LEU A 4 27.14 21.52 -28.79
CA LEU A 4 25.68 21.47 -29.00
C LEU A 4 25.22 20.11 -29.56
N LEU A 5 26.08 19.37 -30.27
CA LEU A 5 25.79 17.99 -30.68
C LEU A 5 25.80 16.98 -29.51
N PHE A 6 26.50 17.29 -28.41
CA PHE A 6 26.58 16.38 -27.26
C PHE A 6 25.30 16.39 -26.39
N LEU A 7 24.48 17.45 -26.48
CA LEU A 7 23.18 17.51 -25.80
C LEU A 7 22.01 16.99 -26.64
N ILE A 8 22.18 16.92 -27.96
CA ILE A 8 21.14 16.42 -28.89
C ILE A 8 21.23 14.89 -29.04
N LEU A 9 22.39 14.27 -28.79
CA LEU A 9 22.50 12.79 -28.78
C LEU A 9 21.84 12.09 -27.59
N PHE A 10 21.49 12.81 -26.51
CA PHE A 10 20.85 12.23 -25.31
C PHE A 10 19.34 12.47 -25.22
N THR A 11 18.74 13.12 -26.22
CA THR A 11 17.28 13.37 -26.28
C THR A 11 16.57 12.59 -27.40
N LEU A 12 17.31 11.76 -28.13
CA LEU A 12 16.81 10.89 -29.20
C LEU A 12 17.46 9.49 -29.17
N LEU A 13 17.81 8.97 -27.99
CA LEU A 13 17.84 7.52 -27.83
C LEU A 13 16.38 7.10 -27.71
N PRO A 14 15.83 6.32 -28.66
CA PRO A 14 14.51 5.76 -28.46
C PRO A 14 14.57 4.93 -27.17
N LEU A 15 13.50 4.99 -26.37
CA LEU A 15 13.27 4.11 -25.20
C LEU A 15 13.20 2.61 -25.59
N THR A 16 13.69 2.24 -26.78
CA THR A 16 13.58 0.94 -27.43
C THR A 16 14.85 0.08 -27.33
N SER A 17 15.89 0.49 -26.60
CA SER A 17 17.11 -0.35 -26.47
C SER A 17 16.90 -1.63 -25.65
N ASN A 18 15.70 -1.85 -25.09
CA ASN A 18 15.34 -3.01 -24.28
C ASN A 18 14.09 -3.76 -24.78
N ALA A 19 13.51 -3.38 -25.94
CA ALA A 19 12.31 -4.04 -26.45
C ALA A 19 12.61 -5.51 -26.77
N LEU A 20 11.79 -6.43 -26.29
CA LEU A 20 11.94 -7.85 -26.56
C LEU A 20 11.43 -8.13 -27.98
N THR A 21 12.31 -8.55 -28.87
CA THR A 21 11.89 -8.92 -30.22
C THR A 21 11.18 -10.27 -30.22
N GLU A 22 10.28 -10.47 -31.18
CA GLU A 22 9.64 -11.77 -31.41
C GLU A 22 10.67 -12.89 -31.60
N GLU A 23 11.76 -12.63 -32.33
CA GLU A 23 12.87 -13.57 -32.51
C GLU A 23 13.48 -14.00 -31.17
N LYS A 24 13.79 -13.04 -30.29
CA LYS A 24 14.33 -13.34 -28.96
C LYS A 24 13.33 -14.07 -28.08
N ALA A 25 12.04 -13.73 -28.17
CA ALA A 25 11.00 -14.48 -27.46
C ALA A 25 10.91 -15.94 -27.97
N ARG A 26 10.97 -16.18 -29.29
CA ARG A 26 11.00 -17.54 -29.86
C ARG A 26 12.24 -18.32 -29.44
N GLU A 27 13.41 -17.67 -29.44
CA GLU A 27 14.66 -18.26 -28.92
C GLU A 27 14.48 -18.71 -27.46
N PHE A 28 13.92 -17.87 -26.59
CA PHE A 28 13.65 -18.22 -25.20
C PHE A 28 12.68 -19.40 -25.07
N LEU A 29 11.60 -19.40 -25.86
CA LEU A 29 10.65 -20.51 -25.88
C LEU A 29 11.27 -21.83 -26.36
N ASN A 30 12.24 -21.78 -27.26
CA ASN A 30 12.99 -22.96 -27.69
C ASN A 30 13.89 -23.49 -26.57
N TYR A 31 14.61 -22.62 -25.87
CA TYR A 31 15.37 -23.03 -24.67
C TYR A 31 14.48 -23.71 -23.63
N LEU A 32 13.25 -23.22 -23.42
CA LEU A 32 12.28 -23.84 -22.50
C LEU A 32 11.88 -25.25 -22.90
N LYS A 33 11.89 -25.57 -24.20
CA LYS A 33 11.63 -26.92 -24.71
C LYS A 33 12.84 -27.83 -24.59
N GLU A 34 14.04 -27.30 -24.83
CA GLU A 34 15.30 -28.06 -24.81
C GLU A 34 15.81 -28.34 -23.40
N GLY A 35 15.50 -27.47 -22.42
CA GLY A 35 15.94 -27.61 -21.03
C GLY A 35 17.40 -27.23 -20.78
N ASN A 36 18.12 -26.74 -21.79
CA ASN A 36 19.54 -26.38 -21.70
C ASN A 36 19.75 -24.95 -21.18
N PHE A 37 19.46 -24.72 -19.90
CA PHE A 37 19.59 -23.38 -19.30
C PHE A 37 20.96 -23.12 -18.69
N CYS A 38 21.71 -24.14 -18.27
CA CYS A 38 23.05 -23.95 -17.71
C CYS A 38 24.13 -23.69 -18.77
N SER A 39 24.01 -22.56 -19.46
CA SER A 39 25.02 -22.07 -20.40
C SER A 39 25.18 -20.56 -20.31
N LYS A 40 26.42 -20.08 -20.47
CA LYS A 40 26.71 -18.64 -20.51
C LYS A 40 26.03 -17.95 -21.68
N GLU A 41 25.88 -18.68 -22.79
CA GLU A 41 25.19 -18.25 -24.00
C GLU A 41 23.73 -17.93 -23.70
N PHE A 42 23.00 -18.85 -23.07
CA PHE A 42 21.60 -18.66 -22.69
C PHE A 42 21.38 -17.37 -21.90
N TYR A 43 22.03 -17.21 -20.75
CA TYR A 43 21.79 -15.99 -19.95
C TYR A 43 22.30 -14.72 -20.65
N SER A 44 23.40 -14.81 -21.39
CA SER A 44 23.92 -13.65 -22.15
C SER A 44 22.98 -13.20 -23.26
N SER A 45 22.23 -14.12 -23.88
CA SER A 45 21.20 -13.80 -24.87
C SER A 45 20.07 -12.94 -24.32
N PHE A 46 19.72 -13.08 -23.03
CA PHE A 46 18.52 -12.46 -22.45
C PHE A 46 18.80 -11.37 -21.41
N LYS A 47 20.02 -11.25 -20.88
CA LYS A 47 20.36 -10.30 -19.80
C LYS A 47 20.06 -8.82 -20.08
N ALA A 48 19.99 -8.44 -21.36
CA ALA A 48 19.71 -7.07 -21.81
C ALA A 48 18.25 -6.89 -22.30
N THR A 49 17.40 -7.89 -22.09
CA THR A 49 15.98 -7.89 -22.50
C THR A 49 15.07 -7.89 -21.27
N GLU A 50 13.77 -7.78 -21.49
CA GLU A 50 12.75 -7.93 -20.44
C GLU A 50 12.72 -9.36 -19.84
N LEU A 51 13.39 -10.34 -20.49
CA LEU A 51 13.56 -11.70 -19.99
C LEU A 51 14.77 -11.87 -19.05
N LYS A 52 15.47 -10.79 -18.65
CA LYS A 52 16.65 -10.89 -17.76
C LYS A 52 16.36 -11.70 -16.50
N GLU A 53 15.30 -11.38 -15.77
CA GLU A 53 14.97 -12.03 -14.50
C GLU A 53 14.56 -13.50 -14.67
N PRO A 54 13.61 -13.88 -15.57
CA PRO A 54 13.31 -15.30 -15.79
C PRO A 54 14.51 -16.09 -16.31
N ALA A 55 15.34 -15.51 -17.20
CA ALA A 55 16.55 -16.15 -17.68
C ALA A 55 17.57 -16.35 -16.55
N LEU A 56 17.77 -15.36 -15.68
CA LEU A 56 18.66 -15.47 -14.52
C LEU A 56 18.21 -16.60 -13.59
N PHE A 57 16.91 -16.67 -13.30
CA PHE A 57 16.33 -17.70 -12.44
C PHE A 57 16.59 -19.10 -13.01
N LEU A 58 16.18 -19.36 -14.27
CA LEU A 58 16.36 -20.66 -14.93
C LEU A 58 17.83 -21.05 -15.08
N PHE A 59 18.70 -20.08 -15.39
CA PHE A 59 20.13 -20.31 -15.52
C PHE A 59 20.74 -20.78 -14.19
N VAL A 60 20.50 -20.05 -13.10
CA VAL A 60 21.09 -20.37 -11.80
C VAL A 60 20.54 -21.69 -11.27
N ASP A 61 19.21 -21.88 -11.32
CA ASP A 61 18.56 -23.11 -10.85
C ASP A 61 19.04 -24.36 -11.61
N SER A 62 19.15 -24.27 -12.94
CA SER A 62 19.64 -25.38 -13.78
C SER A 62 21.13 -25.68 -13.55
N CYS A 63 21.96 -24.64 -13.43
CA CYS A 63 23.39 -24.83 -13.11
C CYS A 63 23.59 -25.42 -11.72
N PHE A 64 22.82 -24.95 -10.74
CA PHE A 64 22.86 -25.44 -9.39
C PHE A 64 22.44 -26.91 -9.32
N SER A 65 21.29 -27.25 -9.91
CA SER A 65 20.74 -28.61 -9.95
C SER A 65 21.65 -29.61 -10.68
N SER A 66 22.43 -29.14 -11.66
CA SER A 66 23.41 -29.96 -12.38
C SER A 66 24.80 -30.00 -11.73
N GLY A 67 24.99 -29.36 -10.57
CA GLY A 67 26.26 -29.31 -9.84
C GLY A 67 27.35 -28.47 -10.53
N LYS A 68 26.99 -27.63 -11.51
CA LYS A 68 27.91 -26.77 -12.25
C LYS A 68 27.93 -25.38 -11.60
N TYR A 69 28.85 -25.15 -10.68
CA TYR A 69 28.85 -23.93 -9.86
C TYR A 69 29.58 -22.75 -10.49
N GLU A 70 30.66 -23.01 -11.23
CA GLU A 70 31.51 -21.98 -11.84
C GLU A 70 30.74 -20.99 -12.73
N PRO A 71 29.80 -21.42 -13.60
CA PRO A 71 29.02 -20.50 -14.42
C PRO A 71 28.20 -19.48 -13.62
N ILE A 72 27.71 -19.86 -12.44
CA ILE A 72 26.92 -18.96 -11.55
C ILE A 72 27.79 -17.79 -11.06
N LEU A 73 29.09 -18.00 -10.94
CA LEU A 73 30.04 -17.06 -10.33
C LEU A 73 30.57 -16.01 -11.29
N GLU A 74 30.46 -16.25 -12.60
CA GLU A 74 30.95 -15.32 -13.62
C GLU A 74 30.15 -14.01 -13.68
N PHE A 75 28.93 -13.99 -13.13
CA PHE A 75 28.10 -12.79 -13.11
C PHE A 75 28.35 -12.00 -11.82
N PRO A 76 28.77 -10.72 -11.90
CA PRO A 76 29.19 -9.96 -10.71
C PRO A 76 28.03 -9.54 -9.80
N GLU A 77 26.80 -9.44 -10.33
CA GLU A 77 25.65 -8.94 -9.57
C GLU A 77 25.20 -9.95 -8.51
N VAL A 78 24.98 -9.50 -7.27
CA VAL A 78 24.22 -10.28 -6.28
C VAL A 78 22.73 -10.06 -6.60
N PRO A 79 21.98 -11.11 -6.98
CA PRO A 79 20.57 -10.98 -7.33
C PRO A 79 19.77 -10.35 -6.20
N GLN A 80 18.74 -9.57 -6.53
CA GLN A 80 17.81 -9.05 -5.52
C GLN A 80 16.88 -10.14 -4.98
N ASN A 81 16.60 -11.16 -5.80
CA ASN A 81 15.82 -12.32 -5.39
C ASN A 81 16.62 -13.13 -4.34
N PRO A 82 16.07 -13.37 -3.14
CA PRO A 82 16.78 -14.06 -2.06
C PRO A 82 17.13 -15.52 -2.39
N TYR A 83 16.32 -16.22 -3.19
CA TYR A 83 16.58 -17.61 -3.60
C TYR A 83 17.76 -17.70 -4.56
N VAL A 84 17.79 -16.86 -5.60
CA VAL A 84 18.91 -16.82 -6.56
C VAL A 84 20.20 -16.36 -5.86
N ALA A 85 20.09 -15.42 -4.92
CA ALA A 85 21.23 -15.01 -4.10
C ALA A 85 21.72 -16.13 -3.17
N PHE A 86 20.81 -16.95 -2.64
CA PHE A 86 21.13 -18.11 -1.81
C PHE A 86 21.89 -19.18 -2.60
N GLU A 87 21.39 -19.57 -3.77
CA GLU A 87 22.07 -20.56 -4.63
C GLU A 87 23.46 -20.09 -5.07
N LYS A 88 23.60 -18.80 -5.40
CA LYS A 88 24.92 -18.20 -5.66
C LYS A 88 25.86 -18.28 -4.45
N ALA A 89 25.35 -18.07 -3.24
CA ALA A 89 26.14 -18.19 -2.02
C ALA A 89 26.57 -19.65 -1.78
N VAL A 90 25.70 -20.62 -2.03
CA VAL A 90 26.06 -22.04 -1.98
C VAL A 90 27.11 -22.37 -3.04
N ALA A 91 26.94 -21.93 -4.29
CA ALA A 91 27.90 -22.13 -5.38
C ALA A 91 29.30 -21.59 -5.02
N LEU A 92 29.38 -20.36 -4.49
CA LEU A 92 30.64 -19.77 -3.99
C LEU A 92 31.30 -20.67 -2.93
N LYS A 93 30.51 -21.25 -2.03
CA LYS A 93 31.02 -22.14 -0.98
C LYS A 93 31.60 -23.43 -1.57
N ARG A 94 30.90 -24.04 -2.53
CA ARG A 94 31.31 -25.30 -3.17
C ARG A 94 32.63 -25.16 -3.92
N VAL A 95 32.91 -24.01 -4.52
CA VAL A 95 34.21 -23.72 -5.18
C VAL A 95 35.30 -23.19 -4.23
N GLY A 96 35.08 -23.22 -2.91
CA GLY A 96 36.06 -22.79 -1.90
C GLY A 96 36.11 -21.30 -1.58
N ARG A 97 35.28 -20.45 -2.21
CA ARG A 97 35.17 -18.99 -1.95
C ARG A 97 34.31 -18.69 -0.71
N LYS A 98 34.66 -19.31 0.43
CA LYS A 98 33.87 -19.31 1.67
C LYS A 98 33.58 -17.92 2.25
N LYS A 99 34.51 -16.97 2.13
CA LYS A 99 34.34 -15.60 2.68
C LYS A 99 33.24 -14.83 1.96
N GLU A 100 33.22 -14.89 0.64
CA GLU A 100 32.22 -14.21 -0.20
C GLU A 100 30.84 -14.85 -0.05
N SER A 101 30.79 -16.19 -0.01
CA SER A 101 29.59 -16.95 0.33
C SER A 101 28.97 -16.48 1.65
N LEU A 102 29.79 -16.39 2.71
CA LEU A 102 29.34 -15.96 4.03
C LEU A 102 28.77 -14.54 4.03
N GLU A 103 29.37 -13.62 3.26
CA GLU A 103 28.86 -12.24 3.14
C GLU A 103 27.46 -12.20 2.54
N ILE A 104 27.22 -12.98 1.47
CA ILE A 104 25.91 -13.08 0.83
C ILE A 104 24.89 -13.73 1.77
N PHE A 105 25.22 -14.86 2.40
CA PHE A 105 24.32 -15.51 3.36
C PHE A 105 23.94 -14.57 4.51
N ARG A 106 24.90 -13.83 5.08
CA ARG A 106 24.63 -12.85 6.15
C ARG A 106 23.70 -11.74 5.66
N LYS A 107 23.86 -11.29 4.43
CA LYS A 107 22.98 -10.29 3.82
C LYS A 107 21.55 -10.83 3.72
N ILE A 108 21.37 -12.01 3.14
CA ILE A 108 20.05 -12.66 2.98
C ILE A 108 19.38 -12.85 4.34
N PHE A 109 20.07 -13.53 5.27
CA PHE A 109 19.59 -13.80 6.63
C PHE A 109 19.15 -12.53 7.36
N SER A 110 19.87 -11.41 7.17
CA SER A 110 19.51 -10.13 7.81
C SER A 110 18.28 -9.43 7.22
N THR A 111 17.74 -9.91 6.08
CA THR A 111 16.70 -9.22 5.30
C THR A 111 15.38 -9.98 5.16
N THR A 112 15.40 -11.31 5.19
CA THR A 112 14.22 -12.18 5.13
C THR A 112 14.23 -13.19 6.29
N ASN A 113 13.10 -13.86 6.55
CA ASN A 113 13.00 -15.02 7.45
C ASN A 113 12.80 -16.35 6.68
N GLU A 114 12.58 -16.29 5.36
CA GLU A 114 12.15 -17.45 4.56
C GLU A 114 13.23 -18.51 4.33
N LEU A 115 14.51 -18.15 4.46
CA LEU A 115 15.66 -19.01 4.15
C LEU A 115 16.55 -19.25 5.38
N ASP A 116 16.04 -19.01 6.57
CA ASP A 116 16.86 -19.04 7.78
C ASP A 116 17.42 -20.43 8.07
N GLU A 117 16.56 -21.44 8.02
CA GLU A 117 16.95 -22.84 8.27
C GLU A 117 17.98 -23.31 7.24
N ASP A 118 17.72 -23.08 5.95
CA ASP A 118 18.62 -23.45 4.86
C ASP A 118 19.99 -22.78 5.01
N ILE A 119 20.03 -21.49 5.36
CA ILE A 119 21.29 -20.76 5.58
C ILE A 119 22.06 -21.32 6.76
N LEU A 120 21.38 -21.69 7.85
CA LEU A 120 22.03 -22.25 9.04
C LEU A 120 22.56 -23.66 8.77
N ILE A 121 21.83 -24.49 8.03
CA ILE A 121 22.28 -25.81 7.57
C ILE A 121 23.49 -25.66 6.65
N GLU A 122 23.44 -24.75 5.69
CA GLU A 122 24.57 -24.47 4.81
C GLU A 122 25.76 -23.86 5.55
N ASN A 123 25.64 -23.44 6.81
CA ASN A 123 26.73 -22.86 7.59
C ASN A 123 26.93 -23.53 8.97
N LEU A 124 26.67 -24.84 9.06
CA LEU A 124 26.97 -25.65 10.24
C LEU A 124 28.38 -25.38 10.77
N GLY A 125 28.49 -25.17 12.08
CA GLY A 125 29.74 -24.84 12.77
C GLY A 125 30.17 -23.36 12.72
N ASN A 126 29.46 -22.49 11.99
CA ASN A 126 29.77 -21.04 11.92
C ASN A 126 28.53 -20.13 12.12
N TRP A 127 27.63 -20.52 13.03
CA TRP A 127 26.40 -19.78 13.28
C TRP A 127 26.63 -18.42 13.95
N ASN A 128 27.69 -18.28 14.75
CA ASN A 128 27.98 -17.04 15.51
C ASN A 128 28.02 -15.78 14.62
N SER A 129 28.40 -15.93 13.35
CA SER A 129 28.43 -14.85 12.37
C SER A 129 27.03 -14.31 11.99
N PHE A 130 25.98 -15.12 12.11
CA PHE A 130 24.58 -14.76 11.82
C PHE A 130 23.87 -14.17 13.06
N PHE A 131 24.21 -14.65 14.25
CA PHE A 131 23.59 -14.26 15.51
C PHE A 131 24.24 -13.03 16.17
N THR A 132 24.69 -12.06 15.37
CA THR A 132 25.17 -10.78 15.92
C THR A 132 23.98 -9.95 16.43
N PRO A 133 24.15 -9.14 17.49
CA PRO A 133 23.05 -8.33 18.02
C PRO A 133 22.37 -7.43 16.98
N SER A 134 23.14 -6.87 16.04
CA SER A 134 22.62 -6.06 14.94
C SER A 134 21.66 -6.83 14.03
N ILE A 135 22.02 -8.07 13.68
CA ILE A 135 21.18 -8.94 12.84
C ILE A 135 19.96 -9.39 13.64
N LEU A 136 20.14 -9.92 14.85
CA LEU A 136 19.05 -10.43 15.66
C LEU A 136 17.98 -9.38 15.95
N ARG A 137 18.37 -8.12 16.22
CA ARG A 137 17.40 -7.02 16.37
C ARG A 137 16.54 -6.82 15.11
N LYS A 138 17.11 -6.96 13.91
CA LYS A 138 16.36 -6.90 12.64
C LYS A 138 15.45 -8.10 12.47
N LYS A 139 15.95 -9.32 12.78
CA LYS A 139 15.18 -10.58 12.73
C LYS A 139 13.94 -10.51 13.61
N VAL A 140 14.10 -10.12 14.88
CA VAL A 140 12.98 -9.95 15.81
C VAL A 140 11.97 -8.94 15.27
N LEU A 141 12.42 -7.77 14.82
CA LEU A 141 11.51 -6.75 14.26
C LEU A 141 10.79 -7.22 12.99
N ARG A 142 11.45 -8.02 12.15
CA ARG A 142 10.87 -8.61 10.94
C ARG A 142 9.79 -9.64 11.28
N ALA A 143 10.12 -10.62 12.13
CA ALA A 143 9.16 -11.63 12.59
C ALA A 143 7.94 -10.98 13.27
N LEU A 144 8.16 -9.98 14.13
CA LEU A 144 7.07 -9.19 14.73
C LEU A 144 6.22 -8.41 13.71
N SER A 145 6.80 -8.04 12.56
CA SER A 145 6.06 -7.38 11.48
C SER A 145 5.21 -8.35 10.67
N GLU A 146 5.63 -9.61 10.59
CA GLU A 146 4.95 -10.74 9.94
C GLU A 146 3.96 -11.44 10.87
N ARG A 147 3.97 -11.08 12.18
CA ARG A 147 3.21 -11.73 13.26
C ARG A 147 3.63 -13.17 13.53
N ASP A 148 4.85 -13.51 13.14
CA ASP A 148 5.50 -14.74 13.56
C ASP A 148 6.10 -14.53 14.95
N PHE A 149 5.28 -14.82 15.98
CA PHE A 149 5.67 -14.61 17.37
C PHE A 149 6.62 -15.69 17.88
N GLU A 150 6.60 -16.87 17.28
CA GLU A 150 7.48 -17.99 17.64
C GLU A 150 8.92 -17.68 17.21
N THR A 151 9.12 -17.37 15.92
CA THR A 151 10.42 -16.93 15.39
C THR A 151 10.92 -15.67 16.09
N ALA A 152 10.03 -14.71 16.37
CA ALA A 152 10.39 -13.53 17.16
C ALA A 152 10.89 -13.88 18.56
N HIS A 153 10.28 -14.87 19.23
CA HIS A 153 10.69 -15.33 20.55
C HIS A 153 12.04 -16.03 20.51
N ILE A 154 12.26 -16.92 19.53
CA ILE A 154 13.53 -17.63 19.32
C ILE A 154 14.67 -16.63 19.15
N TYR A 155 14.56 -15.66 18.24
CA TYR A 155 15.64 -14.68 18.04
C TYR A 155 15.82 -13.72 19.22
N LEU A 156 14.74 -13.42 19.94
CA LEU A 156 14.81 -12.58 21.12
C LEU A 156 15.57 -13.27 22.26
N TYR A 157 15.47 -14.59 22.40
CA TYR A 157 16.22 -15.37 23.39
C TYR A 157 17.73 -15.15 23.25
N TYR A 158 18.25 -15.18 22.02
CA TYR A 158 19.68 -14.92 21.74
C TYR A 158 20.12 -13.45 21.93
N LEU A 159 19.20 -12.55 22.26
CA LEU A 159 19.50 -11.16 22.62
C LEU A 159 19.54 -10.93 24.13
N GLU A 160 19.49 -11.96 24.97
CA GLU A 160 19.62 -11.77 26.42
C GLU A 160 20.93 -11.03 26.77
N GLY A 161 20.82 -10.01 27.63
CA GLY A 161 21.92 -9.09 27.94
C GLY A 161 22.12 -7.92 26.94
N ASP A 162 21.48 -7.97 25.76
CA ASP A 162 21.53 -6.85 24.80
C ASP A 162 20.68 -5.66 25.29
N PRO A 163 21.13 -4.39 25.13
CA PRO A 163 20.36 -3.22 25.54
C PRO A 163 18.97 -3.10 24.91
N TYR A 164 18.72 -3.74 23.76
CA TYR A 164 17.40 -3.76 23.11
C TYR A 164 16.48 -4.88 23.58
N TYR A 165 16.96 -5.85 24.37
CA TYR A 165 16.18 -7.02 24.78
C TYR A 165 14.84 -6.62 25.42
N THR A 166 14.89 -5.82 26.49
CA THR A 166 13.70 -5.36 27.22
C THR A 166 12.74 -4.57 26.33
N TYR A 167 13.29 -3.75 25.43
CA TYR A 167 12.49 -3.00 24.46
C TYR A 167 11.75 -3.95 23.51
N LEU A 168 12.45 -4.87 22.86
CA LEU A 168 11.89 -5.79 21.88
C LEU A 168 10.90 -6.76 22.51
N ARG A 169 11.17 -7.24 23.72
CA ARG A 169 10.22 -8.03 24.53
C ARG A 169 8.94 -7.24 24.81
N GLY A 170 9.06 -5.97 25.18
CA GLY A 170 7.91 -5.07 25.33
C GLY A 170 7.10 -4.91 24.04
N ILE A 171 7.75 -4.83 22.87
CA ILE A 171 7.06 -4.77 21.57
C ILE A 171 6.37 -6.10 21.24
N LEU A 172 7.00 -7.25 21.52
CA LEU A 172 6.41 -8.57 21.35
C LEU A 172 5.11 -8.70 22.16
N LEU A 173 5.15 -8.40 23.47
CA LEU A 173 3.97 -8.43 24.34
C LEU A 173 2.88 -7.46 23.86
N LEU A 174 3.27 -6.26 23.40
CA LEU A 174 2.33 -5.30 22.83
C LEU A 174 1.60 -5.88 21.62
N LYS A 175 2.32 -6.56 20.72
CA LYS A 175 1.77 -7.19 19.52
C LYS A 175 0.87 -8.38 19.82
N GLN A 176 1.14 -9.09 20.92
CA GLN A 176 0.28 -10.14 21.46
C GLN A 176 -0.95 -9.60 22.22
N GLY A 177 -1.10 -8.28 22.34
CA GLY A 177 -2.23 -7.65 23.05
C GLY A 177 -2.04 -7.54 24.57
N LYS A 178 -0.90 -7.98 25.11
CA LYS A 178 -0.53 -7.92 26.53
C LYS A 178 -0.05 -6.51 26.93
N ARG A 179 -0.97 -5.55 26.85
CA ARG A 179 -0.66 -4.10 26.92
C ARG A 179 -0.06 -3.65 28.26
N ARG A 180 -0.48 -4.26 29.38
CA ARG A 180 0.01 -3.88 30.72
C ARG A 180 1.47 -4.28 30.89
N GLU A 181 1.76 -5.57 30.70
CA GLU A 181 3.13 -6.12 30.77
C GLU A 181 4.06 -5.43 29.76
N ALA A 182 3.56 -5.14 28.55
CA ALA A 182 4.31 -4.36 27.56
C ALA A 182 4.67 -2.96 28.07
N LYS A 183 3.77 -2.27 28.77
CA LYS A 183 4.03 -0.94 29.33
C LYS A 183 5.13 -1.01 30.39
N GLU A 184 5.03 -1.95 31.33
CA GLU A 184 6.01 -2.14 32.41
C GLU A 184 7.43 -2.40 31.87
N LEU A 185 7.57 -3.30 30.88
CA LEU A 185 8.87 -3.55 30.24
C LEU A 185 9.38 -2.32 29.46
N LEU A 186 8.49 -1.63 28.75
CA LEU A 186 8.89 -0.43 28.01
C LEU A 186 9.34 0.68 28.94
N GLU A 187 8.77 0.83 30.13
CA GLU A 187 9.19 1.84 31.11
C GLU A 187 10.61 1.59 31.62
N SER A 188 10.97 0.33 31.90
CA SER A 188 12.30 -0.07 32.37
C SER A 188 13.37 -0.11 31.26
N SER A 189 12.97 -0.18 29.99
CA SER A 189 13.89 -0.21 28.86
C SER A 189 14.77 1.05 28.74
N SER A 190 16.04 0.92 28.36
CA SER A 190 16.94 2.06 28.08
C SER A 190 16.77 2.66 26.67
N VAL A 191 16.08 1.96 25.76
CA VAL A 191 15.96 2.35 24.34
C VAL A 191 15.05 3.58 24.19
N PRO A 192 15.54 4.73 23.67
CA PRO A 192 14.76 5.97 23.62
C PRO A 192 13.45 5.88 22.82
N LYS A 193 13.38 4.96 21.85
CA LYS A 193 12.17 4.69 21.05
C LYS A 193 10.99 4.17 21.89
N LYS A 194 11.21 3.74 23.15
CA LYS A 194 10.14 3.38 24.10
C LYS A 194 9.07 4.46 24.23
N PHE A 195 9.46 5.74 24.21
CA PHE A 195 8.53 6.86 24.44
C PHE A 195 7.45 7.00 23.37
N VAL A 196 7.71 6.47 22.15
CA VAL A 196 6.69 6.38 21.10
C VAL A 196 5.58 5.43 21.54
N TYR A 197 5.94 4.23 21.99
CA TYR A 197 4.98 3.20 22.40
C TYR A 197 4.31 3.52 23.72
N LEU A 198 5.02 4.12 24.68
CA LEU A 198 4.44 4.57 25.94
C LEU A 198 3.38 5.65 25.70
N THR A 199 3.61 6.60 24.77
CA THR A 199 2.58 7.56 24.34
C THR A 199 1.33 6.86 23.75
N TYR A 200 1.50 5.77 22.99
CA TYR A 200 0.37 4.99 22.47
C TYR A 200 -0.36 4.20 23.55
N LEU A 201 0.37 3.64 24.51
CA LEU A 201 -0.15 2.78 25.57
C LEU A 201 -0.90 3.54 26.67
N SER A 202 -0.41 4.74 27.02
CA SER A 202 -0.97 5.59 28.08
C SER A 202 -2.45 5.89 27.82
N LYS A 203 -3.27 5.91 28.86
CA LYS A 203 -4.68 6.33 28.77
C LYS A 203 -4.88 7.77 29.23
N ASP A 204 -4.05 8.22 30.16
CA ASP A 204 -4.09 9.58 30.72
C ASP A 204 -3.50 10.61 29.73
N PRO A 205 -4.18 11.73 29.45
CA PRO A 205 -3.69 12.75 28.53
C PRO A 205 -2.41 13.44 29.02
N MET A 206 -2.21 13.61 30.32
CA MET A 206 -1.01 14.26 30.85
C MET A 206 0.22 13.35 30.76
N GLU A 207 0.06 12.06 31.05
CA GLU A 207 1.04 11.01 30.84
C GLU A 207 1.44 10.90 29.35
N LYS A 208 0.44 10.95 28.43
CA LYS A 208 0.72 11.03 26.98
C LYS A 208 1.58 12.23 26.63
N LEU A 209 1.25 13.42 27.13
CA LEU A 209 2.03 14.63 26.91
C LEU A 209 3.45 14.50 27.46
N TYR A 210 3.60 13.89 28.63
CA TYR A 210 4.90 13.63 29.25
C TYR A 210 5.78 12.77 28.34
N TYR A 211 5.32 11.59 27.93
CA TYR A 211 6.09 10.72 27.04
C TYR A 211 6.32 11.34 25.66
N PHE A 212 5.34 12.08 25.13
CA PHE A 212 5.51 12.78 23.86
C PHE A 212 6.64 13.81 23.90
N LYS A 213 6.71 14.64 24.95
CA LYS A 213 7.81 15.60 25.14
C LYS A 213 9.17 14.89 25.16
N ARG A 214 9.26 13.72 25.81
CA ARG A 214 10.49 12.91 25.84
C ARG A 214 10.81 12.34 24.46
N ALA A 215 9.81 11.85 23.72
CA ALA A 215 9.98 11.34 22.36
C ALA A 215 10.50 12.42 21.38
N LEU A 216 10.02 13.67 21.49
CA LEU A 216 10.49 14.78 20.64
C LEU A 216 11.98 15.11 20.86
N ARG A 217 12.46 14.96 22.10
CA ARG A 217 13.86 15.19 22.49
C ARG A 217 14.78 13.98 22.26
N ALA A 218 14.21 12.78 22.20
CA ALA A 218 14.96 11.54 22.03
C ALA A 218 15.70 11.46 20.68
N PRO A 219 16.83 10.74 20.59
CA PRO A 219 17.56 10.50 19.35
C PRO A 219 16.87 9.41 18.51
N ILE A 220 15.64 9.67 18.07
CA ILE A 220 14.85 8.80 17.20
C ILE A 220 14.59 9.47 15.85
N PRO A 221 14.34 8.71 14.76
CA PRO A 221 14.11 9.28 13.43
C PRO A 221 13.00 10.34 13.42
N GLU A 222 13.21 11.42 12.67
CA GLU A 222 12.25 12.52 12.57
C GLU A 222 10.90 12.05 12.01
N ARG A 223 10.91 11.02 11.15
CA ARG A 223 9.70 10.34 10.67
C ARG A 223 8.84 9.79 11.81
N ASP A 224 9.46 9.16 12.81
CA ASP A 224 8.76 8.60 13.96
C ASP A 224 8.20 9.72 14.85
N LYS A 225 8.96 10.80 15.07
CA LYS A 225 8.51 11.98 15.85
C LYS A 225 7.33 12.68 15.20
N ARG A 226 7.40 12.90 13.88
CA ARG A 226 6.32 13.52 13.12
C ARG A 226 5.08 12.63 13.08
N GLY A 227 5.24 11.32 12.87
CA GLY A 227 4.12 10.37 12.93
C GLY A 227 3.44 10.35 14.30
N LEU A 228 4.22 10.35 15.39
CA LEU A 228 3.70 10.45 16.75
C LEU A 228 2.98 11.78 17.01
N THR A 229 3.49 12.87 16.44
CA THR A 229 2.87 14.20 16.53
C THR A 229 1.50 14.24 15.89
N VAL A 230 1.36 13.70 14.67
CA VAL A 230 0.06 13.59 13.98
C VAL A 230 -0.93 12.78 14.81
N TYR A 231 -0.50 11.61 15.32
CA TYR A 231 -1.34 10.81 16.21
C TYR A 231 -1.82 11.60 17.43
N LEU A 232 -0.92 12.34 18.08
CA LEU A 232 -1.26 13.08 19.29
C LEU A 232 -2.19 14.26 18.98
N LEU A 233 -1.97 14.97 17.87
CA LEU A 233 -2.82 16.06 17.43
C LEU A 233 -4.24 15.57 17.11
N ASP A 234 -4.40 14.48 16.34
CA ASP A 234 -5.71 13.86 16.11
C ASP A 234 -6.34 13.43 17.46
N LYS A 235 -5.57 12.74 18.32
CA LYS A 235 -6.09 12.27 19.61
C LYS A 235 -6.60 13.42 20.49
N PHE A 236 -5.85 14.51 20.60
CA PHE A 236 -6.20 15.65 21.44
C PHE A 236 -7.30 16.50 20.82
N LEU A 237 -7.29 16.73 19.51
CA LEU A 237 -8.35 17.48 18.83
C LEU A 237 -9.74 16.86 19.05
N TYR A 238 -9.83 15.53 19.03
CA TYR A 238 -11.13 14.84 19.08
C TYR A 238 -11.51 14.24 20.44
N SER A 239 -10.53 13.91 21.28
CA SER A 239 -10.77 13.26 22.59
C SER A 239 -10.48 14.16 23.79
N TYR A 240 -9.59 15.16 23.66
CA TYR A 240 -9.08 15.98 24.76
C TYR A 240 -8.88 17.46 24.32
N PRO A 241 -9.90 18.09 23.71
CA PRO A 241 -9.74 19.40 23.06
C PRO A 241 -9.25 20.50 24.01
N GLU A 242 -9.56 20.40 25.29
CA GLU A 242 -9.11 21.31 26.37
C GLU A 242 -7.58 21.31 26.56
N TYR A 243 -6.89 20.23 26.16
CA TYR A 243 -5.43 20.11 26.25
C TYR A 243 -4.71 20.32 24.91
N LEU A 244 -5.44 20.53 23.79
CA LEU A 244 -4.84 20.63 22.45
C LEU A 244 -3.78 21.74 22.34
N GLU A 245 -4.00 22.89 22.97
CA GLU A 245 -3.04 24.01 22.96
C GLU A 245 -1.68 23.63 23.59
N ARG A 246 -1.67 22.68 24.53
CA ARG A 246 -0.42 22.15 25.09
C ARG A 246 0.37 21.35 24.04
N VAL A 247 -0.30 20.68 23.12
CA VAL A 247 0.37 19.98 22.00
C VAL A 247 0.83 20.99 20.95
N LEU A 248 -0.04 21.92 20.57
CA LEU A 248 0.26 22.94 19.55
C LEU A 248 1.46 23.81 19.94
N SER A 249 1.54 24.24 21.20
CA SER A 249 2.68 25.02 21.70
C SER A 249 4.03 24.28 21.60
N LEU A 250 4.04 22.96 21.81
CA LEU A 250 5.26 22.14 21.69
C LEU A 250 5.75 21.98 20.26
N ILE A 251 4.85 22.08 19.28
CA ILE A 251 5.16 21.78 17.89
C ILE A 251 5.22 23.02 16.99
N LYS A 252 4.76 24.18 17.45
CA LYS A 252 4.66 25.42 16.64
C LYS A 252 5.96 25.76 15.90
N GLY A 253 7.11 25.64 16.57
CA GLY A 253 8.42 25.90 15.95
C GLY A 253 8.97 24.73 15.12
N ARG A 254 8.64 23.48 15.48
CA ARG A 254 9.20 22.27 14.84
C ARG A 254 8.42 21.83 13.60
N TYR A 255 7.09 21.94 13.65
CA TYR A 255 6.15 21.52 12.61
C TYR A 255 5.12 22.62 12.37
N PRO A 256 5.53 23.79 11.81
CA PRO A 256 4.62 24.92 11.60
C PRO A 256 3.44 24.55 10.69
N ASP A 257 3.65 23.62 9.75
CA ASP A 257 2.61 23.11 8.86
C ASP A 257 1.51 22.34 9.61
N LEU A 258 1.89 21.46 10.56
CA LEU A 258 0.96 20.74 11.41
C LEU A 258 0.27 21.68 12.41
N PHE A 259 1.02 22.63 12.97
CA PHE A 259 0.45 23.64 13.87
C PHE A 259 -0.69 24.39 13.18
N THR A 260 -0.44 24.93 11.99
CA THR A 260 -1.45 25.68 11.23
C THR A 260 -2.63 24.81 10.85
N ASP A 261 -2.40 23.59 10.35
CA ASP A 261 -3.48 22.67 9.95
C ASP A 261 -4.44 22.37 11.11
N TYR A 262 -3.90 22.06 12.29
CA TYR A 262 -4.71 21.68 13.45
C TYR A 262 -5.31 22.89 14.19
N HIS A 263 -4.67 24.07 14.12
CA HIS A 263 -5.25 25.31 14.64
C HIS A 263 -6.50 25.71 13.84
N ILE A 264 -6.45 25.61 12.51
CA ILE A 264 -7.63 25.82 11.64
C ILE A 264 -8.72 24.79 11.96
N LYS A 265 -8.37 23.50 12.10
CA LYS A 265 -9.34 22.46 12.49
C LYS A 265 -10.01 22.75 13.83
N ARG A 266 -9.23 23.18 14.83
CA ARG A 266 -9.76 23.61 16.13
C ARG A 266 -10.78 24.74 15.94
N ASN A 267 -10.44 25.77 15.19
CA ASN A 267 -11.35 26.89 14.94
C ASN A 267 -12.66 26.45 14.28
N VAL A 268 -12.60 25.61 13.25
CA VAL A 268 -13.81 25.08 12.59
C VAL A 268 -14.65 24.23 13.54
N LEU A 269 -14.02 23.34 14.31
CA LEU A 269 -14.72 22.48 15.28
C LEU A 269 -15.30 23.27 16.47
N SER A 270 -14.74 24.43 16.80
CA SER A 270 -15.25 25.34 17.84
C SER A 270 -16.21 26.41 17.30
N GLY A 271 -16.65 26.33 16.03
CA GLY A 271 -17.57 27.31 15.44
C GLY A 271 -16.96 28.67 15.08
N ARG A 272 -15.64 28.82 15.22
CA ARG A 272 -14.88 30.05 14.90
C ARG A 272 -14.53 30.12 13.41
N TYR A 273 -15.56 30.17 12.57
CA TYR A 273 -15.39 30.06 11.11
C TYR A 273 -14.72 31.29 10.48
N ARG A 274 -14.94 32.50 11.03
CA ARG A 274 -14.31 33.73 10.52
C ARG A 274 -12.80 33.72 10.75
N GLU A 275 -12.37 33.25 11.92
CA GLU A 275 -10.97 33.07 12.30
C GLU A 275 -10.31 32.02 11.41
N ALA A 276 -10.97 30.87 11.21
CA ALA A 276 -10.51 29.84 10.29
C ALA A 276 -10.32 30.39 8.86
N LEU A 277 -11.27 31.17 8.34
CA LEU A 277 -11.17 31.79 7.02
C LEU A 277 -10.05 32.84 6.94
N LYS A 278 -9.81 33.61 8.01
CA LYS A 278 -8.71 34.58 8.10
C LYS A 278 -7.34 33.91 8.08
N GLU A 279 -7.21 32.73 8.67
CA GLU A 279 -5.97 31.94 8.57
C GLU A 279 -5.82 31.30 7.19
N LEU A 280 -6.91 30.72 6.67
CA LEU A 280 -6.91 30.08 5.35
C LEU A 280 -6.62 31.05 4.20
N SER A 281 -6.96 32.33 4.32
CA SER A 281 -6.68 33.34 3.27
C SER A 281 -5.18 33.54 3.03
N LYS A 282 -4.34 33.21 4.03
CA LYS A 282 -2.87 33.29 3.95
C LYS A 282 -2.24 32.04 3.36
N LEU A 283 -3.02 30.97 3.18
CA LEU A 283 -2.54 29.68 2.72
C LEU A 283 -2.89 29.44 1.27
N LYS A 284 -1.97 28.73 0.58
CA LYS A 284 -2.14 28.28 -0.81
C LYS A 284 -2.19 26.76 -0.85
N GLY A 285 -3.00 26.21 -1.75
CA GLY A 285 -3.04 24.79 -2.04
C GLY A 285 -4.45 24.24 -2.05
N GLU A 286 -4.68 23.27 -2.92
CA GLU A 286 -5.99 22.68 -3.24
C GLU A 286 -6.84 22.35 -1.99
N LYS A 287 -6.23 21.75 -0.96
CA LYS A 287 -6.90 21.45 0.32
C LYS A 287 -7.43 22.71 1.01
N TYR A 288 -6.60 23.74 1.17
CA TYR A 288 -6.97 24.96 1.88
C TYR A 288 -7.96 25.79 1.06
N ASP A 289 -7.83 25.80 -0.27
CA ASP A 289 -8.81 26.40 -1.16
C ASP A 289 -10.17 25.70 -1.05
N ALA A 290 -10.20 24.36 -1.00
CA ALA A 290 -11.42 23.59 -0.79
C ALA A 290 -12.06 23.88 0.57
N TRP A 291 -11.27 24.02 1.64
CA TRP A 291 -11.78 24.41 2.96
C TRP A 291 -12.41 25.80 2.95
N LYS A 292 -11.76 26.79 2.30
CA LYS A 292 -12.34 28.15 2.14
C LYS A 292 -13.67 28.10 1.42
N VAL A 293 -13.74 27.40 0.29
CA VAL A 293 -14.97 27.27 -0.50
C VAL A 293 -16.07 26.61 0.32
N ALA A 294 -15.78 25.47 0.96
CA ALA A 294 -16.78 24.71 1.70
C ALA A 294 -17.29 25.45 2.94
N ILE A 295 -16.41 26.07 3.73
CA ILE A 295 -16.79 26.84 4.92
C ILE A 295 -17.60 28.08 4.51
N SER A 296 -17.19 28.79 3.46
CA SER A 296 -17.90 29.97 2.95
C SER A 296 -19.32 29.63 2.48
N ALA A 297 -19.47 28.52 1.75
CA ALA A 297 -20.77 28.07 1.26
C ALA A 297 -21.68 27.62 2.42
N LYS A 298 -21.20 26.72 3.29
CA LYS A 298 -22.03 26.11 4.35
C LYS A 298 -22.47 27.13 5.41
N TYR A 299 -21.57 28.01 5.86
CA TYR A 299 -21.82 28.85 7.03
C TYR A 299 -22.14 30.32 6.71
N PHE A 300 -21.92 30.76 5.46
CA PHE A 300 -22.16 32.14 5.05
C PHE A 300 -22.94 32.27 3.74
N GLY A 301 -23.38 31.17 3.12
CA GLY A 301 -24.08 31.21 1.83
C GLY A 301 -23.26 31.78 0.67
N LYS A 302 -21.93 31.85 0.81
CA LYS A 302 -21.04 32.47 -0.17
C LYS A 302 -20.37 31.40 -1.03
N TYR A 303 -20.81 31.30 -2.28
CA TYR A 303 -20.32 30.34 -3.26
C TYR A 303 -19.10 30.89 -4.01
N LEU A 304 -17.92 30.38 -3.66
CA LEU A 304 -16.65 30.75 -4.27
C LEU A 304 -16.29 29.76 -5.40
N PRO A 305 -15.63 30.21 -6.48
CA PRO A 305 -15.12 29.30 -7.50
C PRO A 305 -14.01 28.40 -6.94
N PHE A 306 -13.91 27.17 -7.47
CA PHE A 306 -12.86 26.23 -7.12
C PHE A 306 -12.02 25.86 -8.35
N ASN A 307 -10.78 26.36 -8.36
CA ASN A 307 -9.80 26.07 -9.39
C ASN A 307 -9.01 24.81 -9.04
N TYR A 308 -8.73 23.98 -10.04
CA TYR A 308 -8.02 22.72 -9.84
C TYR A 308 -7.05 22.43 -10.99
N LYS A 309 -6.09 21.52 -10.73
CA LYS A 309 -5.09 21.08 -11.72
C LYS A 309 -5.25 19.62 -12.14
N ARG A 310 -5.93 18.82 -11.32
CA ARG A 310 -6.10 17.37 -11.52
C ARG A 310 -7.40 16.89 -10.89
N VAL A 311 -7.83 15.69 -11.29
CA VAL A 311 -8.91 14.97 -10.60
C VAL A 311 -8.47 14.67 -9.17
N SER A 312 -9.27 15.13 -8.20
CA SER A 312 -9.09 14.91 -6.77
C SER A 312 -10.45 14.84 -6.09
N PHE A 313 -10.49 14.37 -4.85
CA PHE A 313 -11.71 14.39 -4.04
C PHE A 313 -12.37 15.78 -4.01
N TYR A 314 -11.59 16.86 -3.89
CA TYR A 314 -12.15 18.21 -3.83
C TYR A 314 -12.70 18.65 -5.18
N THR A 315 -11.98 18.37 -6.27
CA THR A 315 -12.46 18.71 -7.61
C THR A 315 -13.77 18.00 -7.93
N LEU A 316 -13.88 16.72 -7.62
CA LEU A 316 -15.09 15.93 -7.85
C LEU A 316 -16.32 16.50 -7.11
N LEU A 317 -16.11 17.19 -5.98
CA LEU A 317 -17.19 17.76 -5.19
C LEU A 317 -17.48 19.22 -5.51
N LEU A 318 -16.44 20.03 -5.70
CA LEU A 318 -16.54 21.48 -5.76
C LEU A 318 -16.50 22.04 -7.20
N ASN A 319 -16.03 21.26 -8.18
CA ASN A 319 -16.09 21.62 -9.59
C ASN A 319 -16.28 20.38 -10.52
N PRO A 320 -17.48 19.77 -10.53
CA PRO A 320 -17.73 18.50 -11.23
C PRO A 320 -18.08 18.63 -12.73
N LYS A 321 -18.19 19.85 -13.28
CA LYS A 321 -18.63 20.09 -14.67
C LYS A 321 -17.45 20.19 -15.65
N ASP A 322 -16.31 20.70 -15.18
CA ASP A 322 -15.19 21.04 -16.06
C ASP A 322 -14.14 19.93 -16.19
N LEU A 323 -14.41 18.70 -15.72
CA LEU A 323 -13.48 17.56 -15.69
C LEU A 323 -13.11 17.08 -17.12
N LYS A 324 -12.38 17.90 -17.88
CA LYS A 324 -11.93 17.62 -19.26
C LYS A 324 -10.67 16.73 -19.23
N GLY A 325 -10.61 15.73 -20.13
CA GLY A 325 -9.35 15.21 -20.67
C GLY A 325 -8.58 14.16 -19.87
N PHE A 326 -9.22 13.10 -19.38
CA PHE A 326 -8.50 11.93 -18.82
C PHE A 326 -8.80 10.59 -19.49
N ILE A 327 -9.74 10.54 -20.42
CA ILE A 327 -10.08 9.31 -21.15
C ILE A 327 -9.79 9.64 -22.60
N GLY A 328 -8.66 9.13 -23.11
CA GLY A 328 -8.46 9.04 -24.55
C GLY A 328 -9.59 8.21 -25.15
N GLN A 329 -9.97 8.50 -26.40
CA GLN A 329 -10.95 7.71 -27.14
C GLN A 329 -10.65 6.21 -26.99
N GLU A 330 -11.70 5.41 -26.88
CA GLU A 330 -11.65 3.96 -26.77
C GLU A 330 -10.76 3.39 -27.89
N THR A 331 -9.54 3.00 -27.56
CA THR A 331 -8.80 2.04 -28.38
C THR A 331 -9.04 0.68 -27.74
N GLU A 332 -9.93 -0.08 -28.35
CA GLU A 332 -10.26 -1.46 -27.98
C GLU A 332 -9.09 -2.43 -28.11
N SER A 333 -7.98 -2.03 -28.75
CA SER A 333 -6.85 -2.93 -28.91
C SER A 333 -6.12 -3.13 -27.58
N GLU A 334 -6.23 -4.34 -27.03
CA GLU A 334 -5.36 -4.92 -26.00
C GLU A 334 -3.93 -5.09 -26.52
N ASN A 335 -3.38 -4.08 -27.21
CA ASN A 335 -2.18 -4.27 -27.99
C ASN A 335 -0.95 -4.03 -27.13
N ILE A 336 -0.23 -5.12 -26.83
CA ILE A 336 1.14 -5.06 -26.35
C ILE A 336 2.00 -4.64 -27.56
N GLU A 337 2.60 -3.45 -27.48
CA GLU A 337 3.39 -2.90 -28.61
C GLU A 337 4.64 -3.72 -28.86
N ASP A 338 5.28 -4.17 -27.77
CA ASP A 338 6.46 -5.05 -27.78
C ASP A 338 6.11 -6.44 -28.36
N SER A 339 6.69 -6.78 -29.52
CA SER A 339 6.32 -7.99 -30.26
C SER A 339 6.70 -9.29 -29.55
N GLY A 340 7.79 -9.31 -28.80
CA GLY A 340 8.21 -10.47 -28.03
C GLY A 340 7.33 -10.70 -26.81
N ILE A 341 6.98 -9.65 -26.05
CA ILE A 341 6.03 -9.77 -24.93
C ILE A 341 4.65 -10.21 -25.46
N ARG A 342 4.21 -9.67 -26.60
CA ARG A 342 2.96 -10.08 -27.24
C ARG A 342 2.97 -11.56 -27.60
N LEU A 343 4.04 -12.05 -28.23
CA LEU A 343 4.19 -13.47 -28.53
C LEU A 343 4.09 -14.33 -27.26
N LEU A 344 4.78 -13.96 -26.18
CA LEU A 344 4.70 -14.72 -24.93
C LEU A 344 3.27 -14.78 -24.38
N TYR A 345 2.52 -13.68 -24.48
CA TYR A 345 1.12 -13.63 -24.06
C TYR A 345 0.23 -14.51 -24.94
N ASP A 346 0.38 -14.40 -26.27
CA ASP A 346 -0.39 -15.18 -27.26
C ASP A 346 -0.14 -16.70 -27.11
N GLU A 347 1.10 -17.09 -26.78
CA GLU A 347 1.50 -18.46 -26.43
C GLU A 347 1.12 -18.87 -24.99
N LYS A 348 0.31 -18.06 -24.30
CA LYS A 348 -0.19 -18.28 -22.93
C LYS A 348 0.89 -18.46 -21.87
N ARG A 349 2.05 -17.83 -22.05
CA ARG A 349 3.20 -17.92 -21.13
C ARG A 349 3.16 -16.90 -20.00
N CYS A 350 2.01 -16.83 -19.32
CA CYS A 350 1.87 -15.98 -18.13
C CYS A 350 2.79 -16.41 -16.97
N ASP A 351 3.23 -17.67 -16.95
CA ASP A 351 4.27 -18.18 -16.06
C ASP A 351 5.60 -17.43 -16.26
N VAL A 352 6.04 -17.23 -17.51
CA VAL A 352 7.26 -16.46 -17.84
C VAL A 352 7.04 -14.97 -17.58
N ILE A 353 5.92 -14.43 -18.08
CA ILE A 353 5.58 -13.00 -17.93
C ILE A 353 5.57 -12.62 -16.45
N SER A 354 5.06 -13.47 -15.56
CA SER A 354 4.99 -13.21 -14.12
C SER A 354 6.36 -12.96 -13.46
N LEU A 355 7.45 -13.39 -14.08
CA LEU A 355 8.82 -13.23 -13.59
C LEU A 355 9.53 -12.00 -14.17
N MET A 356 9.04 -11.45 -15.29
CA MET A 356 9.62 -10.26 -15.95
C MET A 356 9.57 -9.05 -15.01
N ASP A 357 10.55 -8.15 -15.07
CA ASP A 357 10.54 -6.95 -14.25
C ASP A 357 9.87 -5.76 -14.95
N GLY A 358 9.10 -4.96 -14.20
CA GLY A 358 8.30 -3.86 -14.76
C GLY A 358 9.10 -2.64 -15.19
N ARG A 359 10.02 -2.83 -16.15
CA ARG A 359 10.88 -1.79 -16.75
C ARG A 359 10.18 -1.01 -17.85
N SER A 360 9.22 -1.63 -18.53
CA SER A 360 8.43 -0.99 -19.59
C SER A 360 6.94 -0.95 -19.28
N PRO A 361 6.18 -0.07 -19.98
CA PRO A 361 4.73 -0.06 -19.86
C PRO A 361 4.09 -1.32 -20.46
N ASP A 362 4.72 -1.98 -21.44
CA ASP A 362 4.23 -3.22 -22.05
C ASP A 362 4.29 -4.40 -21.07
N VAL A 363 5.32 -4.49 -20.23
CA VAL A 363 5.35 -5.48 -19.12
C VAL A 363 4.20 -5.23 -18.13
N ALA A 364 3.90 -3.97 -17.81
CA ALA A 364 2.78 -3.64 -16.92
C ALA A 364 1.43 -4.05 -17.54
N VAL A 365 1.26 -3.90 -18.86
CA VAL A 365 0.08 -4.37 -19.60
C VAL A 365 0.02 -5.89 -19.60
N ALA A 366 1.12 -6.59 -19.90
CA ALA A 366 1.16 -8.05 -19.91
C ALA A 366 0.85 -8.65 -18.53
N HIS A 367 1.39 -8.08 -17.45
CA HIS A 367 1.03 -8.46 -16.08
C HIS A 367 -0.47 -8.26 -15.80
N TYR A 368 -1.08 -7.19 -16.32
CA TYR A 368 -2.52 -6.96 -16.18
C TYR A 368 -3.34 -8.01 -16.92
N LEU A 369 -2.98 -8.32 -18.16
CA LEU A 369 -3.66 -9.33 -18.98
C LEU A 369 -3.51 -10.74 -18.38
N CYS A 370 -2.36 -11.04 -17.76
CA CYS A 370 -2.12 -12.28 -17.00
C CYS A 370 -2.77 -12.32 -15.60
N GLY A 371 -3.59 -11.33 -15.23
CA GLY A 371 -4.30 -11.31 -13.93
C GLY A 371 -3.45 -10.89 -12.72
N ILE A 372 -2.22 -10.42 -12.93
CA ILE A 372 -1.26 -10.03 -11.88
C ILE A 372 -1.46 -8.55 -11.49
N TYR A 373 -2.70 -8.23 -11.13
CA TYR A 373 -3.20 -6.85 -11.01
C TYR A 373 -2.41 -5.97 -10.02
N SER A 374 -2.05 -6.51 -8.85
CA SER A 374 -1.33 -5.73 -7.82
C SER A 374 0.04 -5.25 -8.29
N ARG A 375 0.72 -6.10 -9.07
CA ARG A 375 2.02 -5.78 -9.65
C ARG A 375 1.86 -4.80 -10.81
N ALA A 376 0.99 -5.13 -11.76
CA ALA A 376 0.69 -4.32 -12.94
C ALA A 376 0.36 -2.87 -12.57
N LEU A 377 -0.52 -2.67 -11.57
CA LEU A 377 -0.92 -1.33 -11.12
C LEU A 377 0.26 -0.53 -10.56
N LYS A 378 1.14 -1.16 -9.76
CA LYS A 378 2.33 -0.50 -9.19
C LYS A 378 3.32 -0.09 -10.27
N GLU A 379 3.46 -0.90 -11.31
CA GLU A 379 4.33 -0.63 -12.45
C GLU A 379 3.75 0.48 -13.33
N ALA A 380 2.48 0.39 -13.72
CA ALA A 380 1.78 1.41 -14.50
C ALA A 380 1.79 2.79 -13.82
N ALA A 381 1.77 2.85 -12.48
CA ALA A 381 1.87 4.09 -11.73
C ALA A 381 3.18 4.87 -11.95
N ARG A 382 4.23 4.25 -12.52
CA ARG A 382 5.49 4.88 -12.91
C ARG A 382 5.40 5.63 -14.24
N PHE A 383 4.46 5.24 -15.11
CA PHE A 383 4.31 5.72 -16.49
C PHE A 383 3.17 6.73 -16.66
N LYS A 384 2.80 7.47 -15.61
CA LYS A 384 1.66 8.42 -15.62
C LYS A 384 1.68 9.48 -16.72
N ARG A 385 2.86 9.83 -17.25
CA ARG A 385 3.01 10.81 -18.33
C ARG A 385 2.58 10.26 -19.69
N GLN A 386 2.59 8.94 -19.86
CA GLN A 386 2.29 8.25 -21.12
C GLN A 386 0.81 7.84 -21.24
N PHE A 387 -0.04 8.08 -20.24
CA PHE A 387 -1.46 7.67 -20.29
C PHE A 387 -2.26 8.26 -21.44
N ARG A 388 -1.81 9.39 -22.02
CA ARG A 388 -2.43 9.97 -23.22
C ARG A 388 -2.07 9.21 -24.49
N GLU A 389 -0.84 8.72 -24.56
CA GLU A 389 -0.29 8.01 -25.72
C GLU A 389 -0.60 6.51 -25.65
N ARG A 390 -0.75 5.96 -24.44
CA ARG A 390 -1.08 4.57 -24.15
C ARG A 390 -2.32 4.46 -23.25
N PRO A 391 -3.54 4.57 -23.80
CA PRO A 391 -4.79 4.59 -23.02
C PRO A 391 -5.00 3.33 -22.15
N LEU A 392 -4.49 2.17 -22.60
CA LEU A 392 -4.61 0.91 -21.86
C LEU A 392 -3.96 0.97 -20.47
N LEU A 393 -2.91 1.77 -20.29
CA LEU A 393 -2.27 1.97 -18.98
C LEU A 393 -3.24 2.53 -17.92
N LEU A 394 -4.29 3.24 -18.35
CA LEU A 394 -5.33 3.70 -17.43
C LEU A 394 -6.19 2.52 -16.94
N LYS A 395 -6.54 1.56 -17.80
CA LYS A 395 -7.20 0.31 -17.39
C LYS A 395 -6.28 -0.54 -16.49
N VAL A 396 -4.97 -0.57 -16.76
CA VAL A 396 -3.99 -1.22 -15.86
C VAL A 396 -3.94 -0.54 -14.48
N LEU A 397 -4.02 0.79 -14.42
CA LEU A 397 -4.03 1.54 -13.15
C LEU A 397 -5.34 1.38 -12.35
N TYR A 398 -6.44 1.05 -13.05
CA TYR A 398 -7.77 0.81 -12.50
C TYR A 398 -8.30 -0.54 -13.02
N PRO A 399 -7.70 -1.67 -12.63
CA PRO A 399 -8.06 -2.96 -13.17
C PRO A 399 -9.46 -3.36 -12.69
N ALA A 400 -10.19 -4.07 -13.53
CA ALA A 400 -11.48 -4.67 -13.20
C ALA A 400 -11.42 -6.20 -13.42
N PRO A 401 -10.96 -6.96 -12.41
CA PRO A 401 -10.91 -8.41 -12.52
C PRO A 401 -12.32 -8.99 -12.75
N PRO A 402 -12.47 -10.08 -13.53
CA PRO A 402 -13.78 -10.66 -13.87
C PRO A 402 -14.67 -10.95 -12.65
N LEU A 403 -14.06 -11.33 -11.52
CA LEU A 403 -14.74 -11.57 -10.24
C LEU A 403 -15.70 -10.43 -9.82
N PHE A 404 -15.35 -9.18 -10.10
CA PHE A 404 -16.10 -8.00 -9.65
C PHE A 404 -17.24 -7.59 -10.60
N LYS A 405 -17.28 -8.11 -11.84
CA LYS A 405 -18.27 -7.72 -12.86
C LYS A 405 -18.39 -6.17 -12.96
N GLU A 406 -19.61 -5.62 -12.86
CA GLU A 406 -19.88 -4.17 -12.84
C GLU A 406 -19.94 -3.56 -11.42
N ASP A 407 -19.43 -4.24 -10.38
CA ASP A 407 -19.46 -3.73 -8.99
C ASP A 407 -18.41 -2.64 -8.76
N LEU A 408 -18.70 -1.45 -9.26
CA LEU A 408 -17.84 -0.27 -9.19
C LEU A 408 -17.48 0.12 -7.74
N VAL A 409 -18.38 -0.15 -6.78
CA VAL A 409 -18.17 0.14 -5.35
C VAL A 409 -17.07 -0.77 -4.81
N SER A 410 -17.21 -2.09 -4.99
CA SER A 410 -16.23 -3.06 -4.50
C SER A 410 -14.90 -2.95 -5.23
N LEU A 411 -14.89 -2.66 -6.53
CA LEU A 411 -13.66 -2.33 -7.27
C LEU A 411 -12.91 -1.14 -6.64
N SER A 412 -13.64 -0.08 -6.30
CA SER A 412 -13.07 1.14 -5.73
C SER A 412 -12.44 0.93 -4.35
N LEU A 413 -13.07 0.08 -3.53
CA LEU A 413 -12.58 -0.32 -2.22
C LEU A 413 -11.40 -1.28 -2.34
N THR A 414 -11.53 -2.37 -3.10
CA THR A 414 -10.49 -3.40 -3.29
C THR A 414 -9.18 -2.79 -3.78
N ARG A 415 -9.26 -1.86 -4.73
CA ARG A 415 -8.08 -1.12 -5.19
C ARG A 415 -7.38 -0.39 -4.05
N GLN A 416 -8.13 0.22 -3.13
CA GLN A 416 -7.55 0.95 -2.00
C GLN A 416 -7.09 0.03 -0.86
N GLU A 417 -7.75 -1.11 -0.68
CA GLU A 417 -7.49 -2.06 0.41
C GLU A 417 -6.27 -2.94 0.14
N SER A 418 -6.21 -3.60 -1.02
CA SER A 418 -5.18 -4.61 -1.32
C SER A 418 -4.42 -4.36 -2.62
N LEU A 419 -4.85 -3.39 -3.43
CA LEU A 419 -4.45 -3.28 -4.84
C LEU A 419 -4.73 -4.59 -5.60
N PHE A 420 -5.84 -5.28 -5.28
CA PHE A 420 -6.20 -6.58 -5.83
C PHE A 420 -5.19 -7.71 -5.53
N ASN A 421 -4.47 -7.63 -4.40
CA ASN A 421 -3.68 -8.75 -3.91
C ASN A 421 -4.56 -9.66 -3.05
N GLU A 422 -4.89 -10.85 -3.57
CA GLU A 422 -5.69 -11.86 -2.86
C GLU A 422 -5.02 -12.39 -1.59
N ARG A 423 -3.69 -12.32 -1.49
CA ARG A 423 -2.92 -12.76 -0.31
C ARG A 423 -2.53 -11.60 0.61
N ALA A 424 -3.19 -10.45 0.49
CA ALA A 424 -2.86 -9.29 1.31
C ALA A 424 -3.17 -9.53 2.80
N LEU A 425 -2.16 -9.37 3.66
CA LEU A 425 -2.31 -9.38 5.11
C LEU A 425 -1.87 -8.02 5.69
N SER A 426 -2.78 -7.32 6.36
CA SER A 426 -2.48 -6.03 6.96
C SER A 426 -1.75 -6.19 8.30
N ARG A 427 -1.10 -5.11 8.75
CA ARG A 427 -0.48 -5.06 10.09
C ARG A 427 -1.47 -5.27 11.23
N SER A 428 -2.74 -4.90 11.05
CA SER A 428 -3.81 -5.12 12.02
C SER A 428 -4.44 -6.51 11.90
N GLY A 429 -4.11 -7.27 10.86
CA GLY A 429 -4.60 -8.62 10.60
C GLY A 429 -5.81 -8.66 9.66
N ALA A 430 -6.03 -7.63 8.85
CA ALA A 430 -7.06 -7.65 7.81
C ALA A 430 -6.58 -8.50 6.61
N MET A 431 -7.46 -9.29 6.00
CA MET A 431 -7.10 -10.37 5.08
C MET A 431 -7.80 -10.23 3.72
N GLY A 432 -7.09 -10.60 2.66
CA GLY A 432 -7.63 -10.77 1.30
C GLY A 432 -7.91 -9.49 0.54
N LEU A 433 -8.62 -9.63 -0.60
CA LEU A 433 -8.89 -8.56 -1.57
C LEU A 433 -9.48 -7.29 -0.95
N MET A 434 -10.52 -7.44 -0.13
CA MET A 434 -11.28 -6.36 0.50
C MET A 434 -10.88 -6.13 1.97
N GLN A 435 -9.77 -6.74 2.42
CA GLN A 435 -9.18 -6.55 3.75
C GLN A 435 -10.19 -6.71 4.89
N ILE A 436 -10.82 -7.89 4.96
CA ILE A 436 -11.77 -8.23 6.02
C ILE A 436 -11.01 -8.62 7.28
N MET A 437 -11.42 -8.06 8.43
CA MET A 437 -10.89 -8.48 9.73
C MET A 437 -11.48 -9.84 10.12
N PRO A 438 -10.72 -10.76 10.75
CA PRO A 438 -11.24 -12.07 11.13
C PRO A 438 -12.53 -12.04 11.96
N PHE A 439 -12.64 -11.11 12.92
CA PHE A 439 -13.87 -10.96 13.71
C PHE A 439 -15.07 -10.51 12.86
N THR A 440 -14.83 -9.65 11.86
CA THR A 440 -15.86 -9.21 10.92
C THR A 440 -16.25 -10.36 10.00
N GLY A 441 -15.28 -11.17 9.56
CA GLY A 441 -15.51 -12.37 8.76
C GLY A 441 -16.46 -13.35 9.46
N LYS A 442 -16.19 -13.68 10.74
CA LYS A 442 -17.08 -14.54 11.55
C LYS A 442 -18.49 -13.97 11.65
N TYR A 443 -18.62 -12.68 11.95
CA TYR A 443 -19.91 -12.01 11.98
C TYR A 443 -20.65 -12.10 10.64
N ILE A 444 -19.96 -11.93 9.52
CA ILE A 444 -20.58 -12.01 8.18
C ILE A 444 -20.97 -13.45 7.86
N ALA A 445 -20.12 -14.43 8.18
CA ALA A 445 -20.40 -15.85 7.99
C ALA A 445 -21.70 -16.26 8.70
N GLU A 446 -21.86 -15.87 9.97
CA GLU A 446 -23.09 -16.07 10.74
C GLU A 446 -24.31 -15.42 10.06
N LYS A 447 -24.15 -14.21 9.50
CA LYS A 447 -25.25 -13.49 8.82
C LYS A 447 -25.61 -14.07 7.46
N LEU A 448 -24.67 -14.70 6.79
CA LEU A 448 -24.87 -15.33 5.48
C LEU A 448 -25.18 -16.83 5.59
N GLY A 449 -25.17 -17.40 6.80
CA GLY A 449 -25.43 -18.83 7.01
C GLY A 449 -24.29 -19.75 6.56
N VAL A 450 -23.05 -19.27 6.54
CA VAL A 450 -21.86 -20.05 6.17
C VAL A 450 -21.34 -20.77 7.43
N SER A 451 -21.72 -22.03 7.62
CA SER A 451 -21.42 -22.80 8.85
C SER A 451 -19.95 -23.21 8.98
N ASP A 452 -19.29 -23.50 7.86
CA ASP A 452 -17.95 -24.11 7.84
C ASP A 452 -16.84 -23.08 7.59
N PHE A 453 -17.09 -21.81 7.93
CA PHE A 453 -16.13 -20.72 7.70
C PHE A 453 -14.92 -20.80 8.64
N GLU A 454 -13.74 -20.88 8.04
CA GLU A 454 -12.46 -20.72 8.74
C GLU A 454 -11.78 -19.39 8.39
N ILE A 455 -10.96 -18.87 9.30
CA ILE A 455 -10.25 -17.59 9.07
C ILE A 455 -9.39 -17.59 7.79
N PRO A 456 -8.66 -18.69 7.43
CA PRO A 456 -7.91 -18.77 6.19
C PRO A 456 -8.76 -18.59 4.92
N ASP A 457 -10.06 -18.89 4.96
CA ASP A 457 -10.97 -18.71 3.82
C ASP A 457 -11.07 -17.24 3.39
N LEU A 458 -10.69 -16.30 4.25
CA LEU A 458 -10.59 -14.88 3.86
C LEU A 458 -9.50 -14.62 2.82
N PHE A 459 -8.58 -15.55 2.55
CA PHE A 459 -7.67 -15.47 1.41
C PHE A 459 -8.27 -16.02 0.11
N ASN A 460 -9.38 -16.76 0.16
CA ASN A 460 -10.13 -17.14 -1.04
C ASN A 460 -10.77 -15.87 -1.65
N PRO A 461 -10.44 -15.51 -2.91
CA PRO A 461 -10.96 -14.30 -3.56
C PRO A 461 -12.49 -14.19 -3.57
N GLU A 462 -13.19 -15.29 -3.82
CA GLU A 462 -14.66 -15.32 -3.94
C GLU A 462 -15.34 -15.10 -2.59
N VAL A 463 -14.88 -15.82 -1.55
CA VAL A 463 -15.36 -15.64 -0.17
C VAL A 463 -15.11 -14.20 0.29
N ASN A 464 -13.91 -13.68 0.06
CA ASN A 464 -13.53 -12.34 0.49
C ASN A 464 -14.35 -11.26 -0.24
N TYR A 465 -14.54 -11.40 -1.55
CA TYR A 465 -15.39 -10.51 -2.34
C TYR A 465 -16.84 -10.55 -1.88
N ARG A 466 -17.41 -11.74 -1.65
CA ARG A 466 -18.78 -11.90 -1.15
C ARG A 466 -18.96 -11.23 0.21
N PHE A 467 -18.04 -11.47 1.13
CA PHE A 467 -18.11 -10.90 2.48
C PHE A 467 -17.94 -9.38 2.47
N GLY A 468 -16.97 -8.87 1.72
CA GLY A 468 -16.75 -7.43 1.57
C GLY A 468 -17.92 -6.72 0.91
N SER A 469 -18.51 -7.31 -0.13
CA SER A 469 -19.69 -6.79 -0.84
C SER A 469 -20.92 -6.72 0.06
N TYR A 470 -21.18 -7.80 0.82
CA TYR A 470 -22.24 -7.80 1.83
C TYR A 470 -22.03 -6.68 2.86
N TYR A 471 -20.82 -6.57 3.41
CA TYR A 471 -20.53 -5.61 4.46
C TYR A 471 -20.63 -4.16 3.98
N ILE A 472 -20.06 -3.81 2.82
CA ILE A 472 -20.25 -2.45 2.28
C ILE A 472 -21.71 -2.18 1.94
N GLY A 473 -22.46 -3.19 1.50
CA GLY A 473 -23.89 -3.09 1.25
C GLY A 473 -24.69 -2.67 2.48
N GLU A 474 -24.45 -3.31 3.62
CA GLU A 474 -25.08 -2.95 4.91
C GLU A 474 -24.70 -1.53 5.37
N LEU A 475 -23.44 -1.13 5.13
CA LEU A 475 -22.99 0.22 5.43
C LEU A 475 -23.64 1.25 4.49
N LEU A 476 -23.83 0.95 3.22
CA LEU A 476 -24.54 1.81 2.27
C LEU A 476 -26.01 1.98 2.66
N LYS A 477 -26.69 0.91 3.09
CA LYS A 477 -28.07 0.99 3.63
C LYS A 477 -28.13 1.92 4.85
N SER A 478 -27.13 1.86 5.73
CA SER A 478 -27.05 2.64 6.97
C SER A 478 -26.67 4.12 6.76
N PHE A 479 -25.69 4.40 5.90
CA PHE A 479 -25.09 5.74 5.77
C PHE A 479 -25.53 6.50 4.52
N LYS A 480 -26.22 5.85 3.58
CA LYS A 480 -26.88 6.43 2.39
C LYS A 480 -25.98 7.13 1.37
N LEU A 481 -24.71 7.40 1.70
CA LEU A 481 -23.70 7.99 0.84
C LEU A 481 -22.43 7.13 0.86
N PHE A 482 -21.92 6.79 -0.33
CA PHE A 482 -20.74 5.93 -0.47
C PHE A 482 -19.50 6.42 0.29
N PRO A 483 -19.05 7.69 0.21
CA PRO A 483 -17.86 8.11 0.96
C PRO A 483 -18.01 7.98 2.48
N ILE A 484 -19.24 8.08 3.02
CA ILE A 484 -19.50 7.88 4.44
C ILE A 484 -19.50 6.38 4.79
N ALA A 485 -20.09 5.55 3.93
CA ALA A 485 -20.02 4.10 4.07
C ALA A 485 -18.57 3.59 3.98
N ALA A 486 -17.76 4.12 3.06
CA ALA A 486 -16.33 3.83 2.95
C ALA A 486 -15.56 4.26 4.21
N ALA A 487 -15.88 5.43 4.78
CA ALA A 487 -15.31 5.84 6.06
C ALA A 487 -15.64 4.85 7.18
N ALA A 488 -16.88 4.34 7.19
CA ALA A 488 -17.36 3.38 8.18
C ALA A 488 -16.76 1.98 7.98
N TYR A 489 -16.49 1.60 6.74
CA TYR A 489 -15.79 0.37 6.39
C TYR A 489 -14.38 0.38 6.98
N ASN A 490 -13.63 1.46 6.77
CA ASN A 490 -12.25 1.60 7.24
C ASN A 490 -12.14 1.87 8.76
N ALA A 491 -12.92 2.80 9.31
CA ALA A 491 -12.79 3.22 10.71
C ALA A 491 -13.78 2.56 11.68
N GLY A 492 -14.72 1.76 11.17
CA GLY A 492 -15.82 1.18 11.92
C GLY A 492 -17.06 2.11 12.02
N PRO A 493 -18.28 1.55 11.91
CA PRO A 493 -19.52 2.33 11.82
C PRO A 493 -19.82 3.16 13.07
N THR A 494 -19.50 2.67 14.27
CA THR A 494 -19.74 3.40 15.53
C THR A 494 -19.00 4.73 15.58
N ARG A 495 -17.77 4.78 15.06
CA ARG A 495 -16.95 6.01 15.05
C ARG A 495 -17.53 7.04 14.09
N ILE A 496 -17.95 6.60 12.91
CA ILE A 496 -18.56 7.48 11.89
C ILE A 496 -19.94 7.98 12.33
N LYS A 497 -20.77 7.14 12.97
CA LYS A 497 -22.04 7.56 13.58
C LYS A 497 -21.81 8.66 14.64
N ARG A 498 -20.78 8.52 15.49
CA ARG A 498 -20.42 9.56 16.48
C ARG A 498 -19.96 10.85 15.81
N ALA A 499 -19.17 10.77 14.74
CA ALA A 499 -18.74 11.94 13.98
C ALA A 499 -19.95 12.66 13.33
N LEU A 500 -20.88 11.92 12.74
CA LEU A 500 -22.11 12.46 12.17
C LEU A 500 -23.02 13.09 13.23
N LYS A 501 -23.11 12.50 14.43
CA LYS A 501 -23.86 13.10 15.54
C LYS A 501 -23.32 14.49 15.91
N LYS A 502 -22.01 14.70 15.79
CA LYS A 502 -21.38 16.01 16.04
C LYS A 502 -21.55 16.99 14.86
N PHE A 503 -21.50 16.49 13.63
CA PHE A 503 -21.56 17.34 12.43
C PHE A 503 -22.99 17.71 11.99
N GLY A 504 -23.92 16.76 12.10
CA GLY A 504 -25.24 16.80 11.46
C GLY A 504 -25.28 16.00 10.15
N PRO A 505 -26.40 16.07 9.41
CA PRO A 505 -26.56 15.37 8.13
C PRO A 505 -25.65 15.98 7.05
N VAL A 506 -25.04 15.11 6.24
CA VAL A 506 -24.27 15.51 5.05
C VAL A 506 -25.24 15.57 3.86
N ARG A 507 -25.56 16.78 3.39
CA ARG A 507 -26.57 16.98 2.32
C ARG A 507 -25.98 17.55 1.04
N THR A 508 -24.84 18.22 1.13
CA THR A 508 -24.19 18.92 0.01
C THR A 508 -22.74 18.47 -0.17
N PRO A 509 -22.14 18.74 -1.35
CA PRO A 509 -20.70 18.53 -1.56
C PRO A 509 -19.83 19.30 -0.55
N TYR A 510 -20.23 20.51 -0.16
CA TYR A 510 -19.54 21.32 0.86
C TYR A 510 -19.59 20.67 2.24
N ASP A 511 -20.75 20.10 2.60
CA ASP A 511 -20.89 19.34 3.85
C ASP A 511 -19.93 18.16 3.89
N LEU A 512 -19.79 17.44 2.78
CA LEU A 512 -18.93 16.27 2.71
C LEU A 512 -17.44 16.64 2.84
N VAL A 513 -17.00 17.75 2.24
CA VAL A 513 -15.64 18.27 2.46
C VAL A 513 -15.39 18.55 3.94
N ILE A 514 -16.31 19.27 4.59
CA ILE A 514 -16.16 19.63 6.01
C ILE A 514 -16.21 18.39 6.90
N PHE A 515 -17.17 17.50 6.66
CA PHE A 515 -17.32 16.26 7.43
C PHE A 515 -16.04 15.41 7.34
N VAL A 516 -15.55 15.16 6.13
CA VAL A 516 -14.37 14.32 5.91
C VAL A 516 -13.13 14.97 6.53
N ASP A 517 -12.88 16.26 6.32
CA ASP A 517 -11.61 16.86 6.75
C ASP A 517 -11.52 17.26 8.21
N PHE A 518 -12.66 17.53 8.84
CA PHE A 518 -12.72 18.10 10.18
C PHE A 518 -13.38 17.19 11.20
N TYR A 519 -14.24 16.24 10.82
CA TYR A 519 -15.00 15.44 11.78
C TYR A 519 -14.58 13.97 11.81
N ILE A 520 -13.98 13.45 10.73
CA ILE A 520 -13.38 12.12 10.74
C ILE A 520 -12.05 12.18 11.51
N PRO A 521 -11.91 11.46 12.65
CA PRO A 521 -10.78 11.65 13.53
C PRO A 521 -9.43 11.24 12.97
N PHE A 522 -9.37 10.17 12.18
CA PHE A 522 -8.12 9.58 11.74
C PHE A 522 -7.71 10.08 10.36
N GLU A 523 -6.49 10.61 10.24
CA GLU A 523 -5.95 11.00 8.93
C GLU A 523 -5.98 9.88 7.90
N GLU A 524 -5.69 8.64 8.31
CA GLU A 524 -5.75 7.46 7.46
C GLU A 524 -7.13 7.30 6.82
N THR A 525 -8.20 7.37 7.62
CA THR A 525 -9.58 7.28 7.13
C THR A 525 -9.95 8.46 6.23
N ARG A 526 -9.52 9.69 6.56
CA ARG A 526 -9.74 10.86 5.68
C ARG A 526 -9.14 10.63 4.31
N ASN A 527 -7.90 10.16 4.27
CA ASN A 527 -7.18 9.88 3.03
C ASN A 527 -7.78 8.69 2.28
N TYR A 528 -8.23 7.65 3.01
CA TYR A 528 -8.93 6.50 2.46
C TYR A 528 -10.17 6.93 1.68
N VAL A 529 -11.07 7.70 2.31
CA VAL A 529 -12.31 8.19 1.68
C VAL A 529 -12.00 8.99 0.41
N LYS A 530 -11.01 9.89 0.47
CA LYS A 530 -10.60 10.70 -0.69
C LYS A 530 -10.11 9.84 -1.85
N ARG A 531 -9.31 8.81 -1.56
CA ARG A 531 -8.78 7.90 -2.59
C ARG A 531 -9.87 7.01 -3.18
N VAL A 532 -10.74 6.45 -2.33
CA VAL A 532 -11.87 5.62 -2.77
C VAL A 532 -12.82 6.42 -3.67
N MET A 533 -13.08 7.70 -3.36
CA MET A 533 -13.89 8.56 -4.22
C MET A 533 -13.24 8.82 -5.58
N VAL A 534 -11.92 9.01 -5.62
CA VAL A 534 -11.19 9.14 -6.90
C VAL A 534 -11.21 7.82 -7.67
N ASN A 535 -11.03 6.68 -7.00
CA ASN A 535 -11.16 5.37 -7.63
C ASN A 535 -12.55 5.19 -8.24
N TYR A 536 -13.60 5.54 -7.50
CA TYR A 536 -15.00 5.41 -7.95
C TYR A 536 -15.31 6.28 -9.16
N TYR A 537 -14.73 7.47 -9.24
CA TYR A 537 -14.76 8.27 -10.46
C TYR A 537 -14.16 7.53 -11.65
N PHE A 538 -12.94 7.01 -11.53
CA PHE A 538 -12.28 6.32 -12.65
C PHE A 538 -12.98 5.01 -13.02
N TYR A 539 -13.44 4.22 -12.05
CA TYR A 539 -14.21 3.01 -12.32
C TYR A 539 -15.55 3.31 -13.00
N SER A 540 -16.28 4.33 -12.54
CA SER A 540 -17.50 4.80 -13.20
C SER A 540 -17.25 5.24 -14.64
N LYS A 541 -16.12 5.89 -14.90
CA LYS A 541 -15.74 6.36 -16.23
C LYS A 541 -15.26 5.27 -17.18
N LEU A 542 -14.61 4.23 -16.68
CA LEU A 542 -14.02 3.17 -17.49
C LEU A 542 -14.96 1.98 -17.71
N TYR A 543 -15.79 1.65 -16.72
CA TYR A 543 -16.60 0.44 -16.70
C TYR A 543 -18.08 0.69 -16.34
N GLY A 544 -18.46 1.96 -16.16
CA GLY A 544 -19.84 2.39 -15.92
C GLY A 544 -20.39 3.25 -17.06
N LYS A 545 -21.54 3.87 -16.80
CA LYS A 545 -22.17 4.90 -17.65
C LYS A 545 -21.51 6.26 -17.50
N GLY A 546 -20.52 6.39 -16.63
CA GLY A 546 -19.70 7.60 -16.45
C GLY A 546 -20.27 8.67 -15.53
N ASP A 547 -21.40 8.41 -14.86
CA ASP A 547 -22.08 9.36 -13.97
C ASP A 547 -22.41 8.80 -12.57
N GLU A 548 -22.10 7.53 -12.29
CA GLU A 548 -22.34 6.85 -11.02
C GLU A 548 -21.57 7.48 -9.85
N TRP A 549 -20.47 8.17 -10.13
CA TRP A 549 -19.69 8.91 -9.14
C TRP A 549 -20.38 10.18 -8.63
N ARG A 550 -21.48 10.63 -9.28
CA ARG A 550 -22.27 11.79 -8.86
C ARG A 550 -23.17 11.44 -7.66
N ILE A 551 -22.55 11.24 -6.50
CA ILE A 551 -23.17 10.74 -5.25
C ILE A 551 -24.34 11.58 -4.70
N PHE A 552 -24.45 12.85 -5.11
CA PHE A 552 -25.54 13.75 -4.70
C PHE A 552 -26.69 13.81 -5.73
N SER A 553 -26.63 13.00 -6.80
CA SER A 553 -27.75 12.89 -7.73
C SER A 553 -28.95 12.20 -7.06
N PRO A 554 -30.20 12.68 -7.29
CA PRO A 554 -31.41 12.05 -6.73
C PRO A 554 -31.57 10.56 -7.09
N THR A 555 -30.99 10.13 -8.22
CA THR A 555 -31.07 8.75 -8.71
C THR A 555 -29.91 7.87 -8.23
N TRP A 556 -28.94 8.44 -7.51
CA TRP A 556 -27.70 7.73 -7.17
C TRP A 556 -27.94 6.44 -6.37
N GLN A 557 -28.79 6.50 -5.33
CA GLN A 557 -29.07 5.31 -4.51
C GLN A 557 -29.65 4.18 -5.33
N LYS A 558 -30.61 4.47 -6.22
CA LYS A 558 -31.23 3.47 -7.12
C LYS A 558 -30.20 2.85 -8.06
N LYS A 559 -29.28 3.66 -8.60
CA LYS A 559 -28.20 3.18 -9.49
C LYS A 559 -27.23 2.22 -8.78
N VAL A 560 -26.82 2.56 -7.56
CA VAL A 560 -25.87 1.74 -6.80
C VAL A 560 -26.52 0.45 -6.30
N THR A 561 -27.76 0.49 -5.83
CA THR A 561 -28.47 -0.72 -5.39
C THR A 561 -28.69 -1.74 -6.50
N ALA A 562 -28.79 -1.29 -7.76
CA ALA A 562 -28.96 -2.18 -8.91
C ALA A 562 -27.67 -2.88 -9.36
N ARG A 563 -26.49 -2.39 -8.96
CA ARG A 563 -25.18 -2.85 -9.46
C ARG A 563 -24.25 -3.40 -8.40
N THR A 564 -24.42 -3.02 -7.15
CA THR A 564 -23.75 -3.70 -6.04
C THR A 564 -24.55 -4.95 -5.71
N PRO A 565 -23.96 -6.15 -5.67
CA PRO A 565 -24.65 -7.37 -5.25
C PRO A 565 -25.00 -7.28 -3.76
N LEU A 566 -26.08 -6.58 -3.44
CA LEU A 566 -26.55 -6.38 -2.07
C LEU A 566 -27.18 -7.66 -1.49
N THR A 567 -27.28 -8.72 -2.28
CA THR A 567 -28.07 -9.93 -2.01
C THR A 567 -27.42 -11.19 -2.56
N LEU A 568 -26.09 -11.37 -2.45
CA LEU A 568 -25.46 -12.70 -2.62
C LEU A 568 -25.80 -13.60 -1.42
N THR A 569 -27.09 -13.87 -1.24
CA THR A 569 -27.68 -14.78 -0.25
C THR A 569 -27.93 -16.18 -0.84
N GLY A 570 -27.41 -16.46 -2.04
CA GLY A 570 -27.47 -17.81 -2.62
C GLY A 570 -26.44 -18.75 -1.98
N GLU A 571 -26.77 -20.04 -1.94
CA GLU A 571 -25.80 -21.11 -1.74
C GLU A 571 -24.75 -21.08 -2.87
N PHE A 572 -23.51 -21.36 -2.52
CA PHE A 572 -22.40 -21.60 -3.46
C PHE A 572 -22.16 -23.09 -3.53
#